data_AF-V9D3W5-F1
#
_entry.id   AF-V9D3W5-F1
#
_cell.length_a   1.000
_cell.length_b   1.000
_cell.length_c   1.000
_cell.angle_alpha   90.00
_cell.angle_beta   90.00
_cell.angle_gamma   90.00
#
_symmetry.space_group_name_H-M   'P 1'
#
loop_
_entity.id
_entity.type
_entity.pdbx_description
1 polymer ?
#
loop_
_entity_poly.entity_id
_entity_poly.type
_entity_poly.pdbx_seq_one_letter_code
_entity_poly.pdbx_strand_id
1 'polypeptide(L)'
;MPRGIRVRAKINVRTTPPVLRTKRVHPVNGDGPRLWNAKRRIQSSKGLSFWQAKNLVSKDELRRQTWPGSKAWRPLIDNEEINMEWWKLDSETLPQFIEAHPNLRTLSQDVKTFIQQGSINLNRSNILRILLNPSKYFSFPYNVPLSMRKQVYFPSPEDAVVLMRTPHLGPRYAAFDVPLHFNKLDLKAYLKDVYNVDVLHIRSAVFQQKLDRKEGRDMYSRGQAFRPGSKKKMTCLLAKPFVYPEEPENLDAWEHNEYWASMKAIVEKNREESEWGMHNPNQKHRKAIAVQAQQLLKGKTRWAPTWQNFADDWRAMRGLTGADSTQQPAGGSRPSV
;
A
#
# COMPACT_ATOMS: atom_id res chain seq x y z
N MET A 1 59.79 -3.11 -16.07
CA MET A 1 58.94 -2.19 -15.28
C MET A 1 58.23 -3.00 -14.19
N PRO A 2 58.26 -2.56 -12.92
CA PRO A 2 57.68 -3.34 -11.82
C PRO A 2 56.15 -3.18 -11.78
N ARG A 3 55.44 -4.27 -11.45
CA ARG A 3 53.99 -4.31 -11.33
C ARG A 3 53.55 -3.65 -10.02
N GLY A 4 52.72 -2.62 -10.10
CA GLY A 4 52.20 -1.89 -8.94
C GLY A 4 51.29 -2.75 -8.06
N ILE A 5 51.65 -2.87 -6.79
CA ILE A 5 50.83 -3.48 -5.73
C ILE A 5 49.74 -2.47 -5.35
N ARG A 6 48.46 -2.80 -5.62
CA ARG A 6 47.33 -1.99 -5.13
C ARG A 6 47.10 -2.29 -3.66
N VAL A 7 47.46 -1.33 -2.80
CA VAL A 7 47.07 -1.35 -1.38
C VAL A 7 45.56 -1.06 -1.30
N ARG A 8 44.76 -2.04 -0.88
CA ARG A 8 43.36 -1.83 -0.51
C ARG A 8 43.31 -1.09 0.82
N ALA A 9 42.83 0.15 0.81
CA ALA A 9 42.49 0.87 2.03
C ALA A 9 41.38 0.11 2.78
N LYS A 10 41.66 -0.34 4.00
CA LYS A 10 40.65 -0.88 4.91
C LYS A 10 39.81 0.30 5.43
N ILE A 11 38.60 0.44 4.91
CA ILE A 11 37.61 1.38 5.46
C ILE A 11 37.18 0.83 6.82
N ASN A 12 37.62 1.48 7.89
CA ASN A 12 37.11 1.25 9.23
C ASN A 12 35.70 1.83 9.33
N VAL A 13 34.69 0.99 9.13
CA VAL A 13 33.28 1.35 9.37
C VAL A 13 33.09 1.45 10.89
N ARG A 14 33.26 2.66 11.43
CA ARG A 14 32.89 2.96 12.81
C ARG A 14 31.37 2.82 12.95
N THR A 15 30.96 1.80 13.70
CA THR A 15 29.73 1.75 14.52
C THR A 15 28.47 2.34 13.89
N THR A 16 27.65 1.48 13.29
CA THR A 16 26.19 1.71 13.26
C THR A 16 25.70 1.97 14.69
N PRO A 17 24.84 2.97 14.93
CA PRO A 17 24.28 3.19 16.26
C PRO A 17 23.52 1.94 16.71
N PRO A 18 23.52 1.63 18.02
CA PRO A 18 22.82 0.47 18.55
C PRO A 18 21.33 0.61 18.23
N VAL A 19 20.86 -0.20 17.29
CA VAL A 19 19.41 -0.41 17.09
C VAL A 19 18.91 -0.97 18.42
N LEU A 20 18.05 -0.22 19.10
CA LEU A 20 17.31 -0.68 20.27
C LEU A 20 16.56 -1.96 19.87
N ARG A 21 17.18 -3.11 20.14
CA ARG A 21 16.50 -4.40 20.14
C ARG A 21 15.65 -4.41 21.40
N THR A 22 14.50 -3.75 21.34
CA THR A 22 13.40 -4.09 22.25
C THR A 22 13.14 -5.57 22.01
N LYS A 23 13.40 -6.43 23.00
CA LYS A 23 12.86 -7.78 22.99
C LYS A 23 11.38 -7.58 22.73
N ARG A 24 10.88 -8.03 21.57
CA ARG A 24 9.45 -8.05 21.31
C ARG A 24 8.89 -8.97 22.38
N VAL A 25 8.38 -8.38 23.46
CA VAL A 25 7.38 -9.06 24.28
C VAL A 25 6.32 -9.41 23.25
N HIS A 26 6.22 -10.70 22.93
CA HIS A 26 5.12 -11.16 22.10
C HIS A 26 3.87 -10.61 22.77
N PRO A 27 3.12 -9.69 22.15
CA PRO A 27 1.85 -9.30 22.71
C PRO A 27 1.10 -10.62 22.88
N VAL A 28 0.63 -10.88 24.10
CA VAL A 28 -0.26 -12.01 24.38
C VAL A 28 -1.23 -12.05 23.21
N ASN A 29 -1.27 -13.17 22.50
CA ASN A 29 -2.20 -13.35 21.40
C ASN A 29 -3.60 -13.14 21.99
N GLY A 30 -4.11 -11.92 21.89
CA GLY A 30 -5.50 -11.65 22.14
C GLY A 30 -6.25 -12.37 21.04
N ASP A 31 -6.68 -13.60 21.32
CA ASP A 31 -7.64 -14.37 20.53
C ASP A 31 -9.06 -13.76 20.65
N GLY A 32 -9.13 -12.44 20.80
CA GLY A 32 -10.35 -11.68 20.63
C GLY A 32 -10.69 -11.55 19.14
N PRO A 33 -11.97 -11.39 18.79
CA PRO A 33 -12.42 -11.27 17.41
C PRO A 33 -11.68 -10.10 16.73
N ARG A 34 -10.81 -10.43 15.76
CA ARG A 34 -10.09 -9.44 14.96
C ARG A 34 -11.08 -8.68 14.07
N LEU A 35 -11.63 -7.58 14.57
CA LEU A 35 -12.48 -6.66 13.80
C LEU A 35 -11.79 -6.10 12.55
N TRP A 36 -10.46 -6.14 12.53
CA TRP A 36 -9.59 -5.71 11.43
C TRP A 36 -9.69 -6.59 10.17
N ASN A 37 -10.45 -7.69 10.20
CA ASN A 37 -10.63 -8.56 9.05
C ASN A 37 -11.99 -9.24 9.04
N ALA A 38 -13.07 -8.51 9.34
CA ALA A 38 -14.42 -9.05 9.21
C ALA A 38 -14.56 -9.84 7.89
N LYS A 39 -14.18 -9.26 6.74
CA LYS A 39 -14.32 -9.96 5.46
C LYS A 39 -13.38 -11.14 5.20
N ARG A 40 -12.21 -11.24 5.86
CA ARG A 40 -11.24 -12.34 5.65
C ARG A 40 -11.20 -13.38 6.78
N ARG A 41 -11.83 -13.12 7.93
CA ARG A 41 -11.96 -14.08 9.05
C ARG A 41 -13.40 -14.49 9.37
N ILE A 42 -14.42 -13.82 8.84
CA ILE A 42 -15.83 -14.28 8.96
C ILE A 42 -16.05 -15.70 8.37
N GLN A 43 -15.13 -16.22 7.55
CA GLN A 43 -15.23 -17.59 7.07
C GLN A 43 -15.31 -18.66 8.19
N SER A 44 -14.90 -18.35 9.43
CA SER A 44 -15.00 -19.30 10.56
C SER A 44 -16.16 -19.03 11.53
N SER A 45 -16.85 -17.89 11.46
CA SER A 45 -17.91 -17.57 12.42
C SER A 45 -19.23 -18.23 12.01
N LYS A 46 -19.35 -19.52 12.34
CA LYS A 46 -20.56 -20.32 12.14
C LYS A 46 -21.62 -19.92 13.19
N GLY A 47 -22.75 -19.42 12.72
CA GLY A 47 -23.96 -19.24 13.52
C GLY A 47 -24.79 -20.51 13.60
N LEU A 48 -25.86 -20.45 14.39
CA LEU A 48 -26.87 -21.50 14.54
C LEU A 48 -28.09 -21.21 13.68
N SER A 49 -28.87 -22.25 13.38
CA SER A 49 -30.19 -22.09 12.78
C SER A 49 -31.09 -21.28 13.72
N PHE A 50 -32.10 -20.59 13.17
CA PHE A 50 -33.02 -19.75 13.94
C PHE A 50 -33.67 -20.50 15.10
N TRP A 51 -34.14 -21.72 14.87
CA TRP A 51 -34.75 -22.55 15.92
C TRP A 51 -33.73 -22.97 16.98
N GLN A 52 -32.53 -23.38 16.59
CA GLN A 52 -31.48 -23.73 17.55
C GLN A 52 -31.10 -22.54 18.44
N ALA A 53 -30.93 -21.36 17.85
CA ALA A 53 -30.62 -20.14 18.59
C ALA A 53 -31.80 -19.70 19.49
N LYS A 54 -33.03 -19.77 18.99
CA LYS A 54 -34.23 -19.40 19.75
C LYS A 54 -34.42 -20.31 20.96
N ASN A 55 -34.25 -21.61 20.80
CA ASN A 55 -34.46 -22.59 21.86
C ASN A 55 -33.41 -22.45 22.97
N LEU A 56 -32.15 -22.17 22.60
CA LEU A 56 -31.08 -21.86 23.56
C LEU A 56 -31.33 -20.61 24.39
N VAL A 57 -32.16 -19.70 23.88
CA VAL A 57 -32.45 -18.42 24.54
C VAL A 57 -33.85 -18.44 25.16
N SER A 58 -34.65 -19.48 24.92
CA SER A 58 -35.98 -19.67 25.48
C SER A 58 -35.91 -20.40 26.81
N LYS A 59 -36.44 -19.78 27.88
CA LYS A 59 -36.47 -20.36 29.23
C LYS A 59 -37.26 -21.68 29.28
N ASP A 60 -38.31 -21.79 28.46
CA ASP A 60 -39.26 -22.91 28.52
C ASP A 60 -38.75 -24.19 27.83
N GLU A 61 -37.79 -24.08 26.92
CA GLU A 61 -37.29 -25.22 26.13
C GLU A 61 -36.03 -25.85 26.70
N LEU A 62 -35.18 -25.09 27.39
CA LEU A 62 -34.03 -25.63 28.13
C LEU A 62 -34.45 -26.66 29.19
N ARG A 63 -35.63 -26.46 29.82
CA ARG A 63 -36.21 -27.40 30.80
C ARG A 63 -36.70 -28.72 30.21
N ARG A 64 -37.04 -28.75 28.91
CA ARG A 64 -37.73 -29.90 28.28
C ARG A 64 -36.78 -30.86 27.56
N GLN A 65 -35.53 -30.46 27.34
CA GLN A 65 -34.58 -31.25 26.55
C GLN A 65 -33.77 -32.21 27.43
N THR A 66 -34.36 -33.35 27.77
CA THR A 66 -33.57 -34.55 28.08
C THR A 66 -33.12 -35.17 26.76
N TRP A 67 -31.86 -34.95 26.37
CA TRP A 67 -31.37 -35.39 25.06
C TRP A 67 -31.11 -36.91 25.04
N PRO A 68 -31.61 -37.64 24.02
CA PRO A 68 -31.41 -39.09 23.93
C PRO A 68 -29.97 -39.38 23.48
N GLY A 69 -29.18 -39.99 24.37
CA GLY A 69 -27.82 -40.46 24.07
C GLY A 69 -26.71 -39.88 24.96
N SER A 70 -26.96 -38.83 25.73
CA SER A 70 -25.98 -38.30 26.69
C SER A 70 -26.21 -38.90 28.08
N LYS A 71 -25.68 -40.10 28.33
CA LYS A 71 -25.62 -40.71 29.68
C LYS A 71 -24.79 -39.89 30.71
N ALA A 72 -24.24 -38.74 30.31
CA ALA A 72 -23.26 -37.97 31.08
C ALA A 72 -23.67 -36.52 31.39
N TRP A 73 -24.90 -36.10 31.08
CA TRP A 73 -25.38 -34.78 31.50
C TRP A 73 -26.04 -34.92 32.89
N ARG A 74 -25.22 -34.85 33.95
CA ARG A 74 -25.74 -34.36 35.22
C ARG A 74 -25.90 -32.85 35.03
N PRO A 75 -27.06 -32.24 35.30
CA PRO A 75 -27.11 -30.79 35.36
C PRO A 75 -26.05 -30.38 36.36
N LEU A 76 -25.00 -29.69 35.91
CA LEU A 76 -23.92 -29.19 36.76
C LEU A 76 -24.42 -28.04 37.68
N ILE A 77 -25.72 -27.79 37.67
CA ILE A 77 -26.44 -26.62 38.11
C ILE A 77 -27.68 -27.17 38.81
N ASP A 78 -27.79 -26.97 40.11
CA ASP A 78 -28.98 -27.36 40.88
C ASP A 78 -30.23 -26.70 40.27
N ASN A 79 -31.38 -27.38 40.37
CA ASN A 79 -32.62 -27.00 39.65
C ASN A 79 -33.10 -25.55 39.88
N GLU A 80 -32.59 -24.85 40.91
CA GLU A 80 -32.91 -23.45 41.22
C GLU A 80 -32.08 -22.44 40.40
N GLU A 81 -30.84 -22.77 40.02
CA GLU A 81 -29.96 -21.92 39.22
C GLU A 81 -30.26 -21.99 37.71
N ILE A 82 -31.07 -22.96 37.26
CA ILE A 82 -31.53 -23.12 35.87
C ILE A 82 -32.45 -21.95 35.43
N ASN A 83 -32.93 -21.13 36.37
CA ASN A 83 -33.62 -19.88 36.06
C ASN A 83 -32.69 -18.75 35.58
N MET A 84 -31.37 -18.92 35.71
CA MET A 84 -30.38 -17.98 35.22
C MET A 84 -30.13 -18.19 33.73
N GLU A 85 -30.03 -17.08 33.01
CA GLU A 85 -29.65 -17.10 31.61
C GLU A 85 -28.24 -17.71 31.49
N TRP A 86 -28.08 -18.82 30.77
CA TRP A 86 -26.81 -19.57 30.77
C TRP A 86 -25.59 -18.73 30.34
N TRP A 87 -25.78 -17.67 29.57
CA TRP A 87 -24.71 -16.74 29.17
C TRP A 87 -24.27 -15.78 30.29
N LYS A 88 -24.95 -15.81 31.43
CA LYS A 88 -24.60 -15.08 32.68
C LYS A 88 -24.00 -16.00 33.74
N LEU A 89 -23.74 -17.28 33.41
CA LEU A 89 -23.00 -18.19 34.27
C LEU A 89 -21.59 -17.65 34.56
N ASP A 90 -21.02 -18.09 35.67
CA ASP A 90 -19.68 -17.71 36.09
C ASP A 90 -18.63 -18.06 35.02
N SER A 91 -17.50 -17.34 35.05
CA SER A 91 -16.41 -17.55 34.09
C SER A 91 -15.85 -18.98 34.09
N GLU A 92 -16.03 -19.73 35.19
CA GLU A 92 -15.56 -21.11 35.33
C GLU A 92 -16.56 -22.14 34.80
N THR A 93 -17.86 -21.93 35.01
CA THR A 93 -18.93 -22.88 34.64
C THR A 93 -19.41 -22.68 33.20
N LEU A 94 -19.35 -21.45 32.68
CA LEU A 94 -19.77 -21.10 31.32
C LEU A 94 -19.01 -21.86 30.22
N PRO A 95 -17.66 -22.00 30.26
CA PRO A 95 -16.93 -22.80 29.27
C PRO A 95 -17.36 -24.27 29.25
N GLN A 96 -17.54 -24.87 30.43
CA GLN A 96 -17.96 -26.26 30.56
C GLN A 96 -19.36 -26.47 29.97
N PHE A 97 -20.28 -25.53 30.22
CA PHE A 97 -21.61 -25.54 29.63
C PHE A 97 -21.58 -25.45 28.09
N ILE A 98 -20.77 -24.53 27.55
CA ILE A 98 -20.63 -24.34 26.08
C ILE A 98 -20.09 -25.60 25.40
N GLU A 99 -19.12 -26.27 26.02
CA GLU A 99 -18.52 -27.50 25.47
C GLU A 99 -19.44 -28.71 25.57
N ALA A 100 -20.21 -28.81 26.65
CA ALA A 100 -21.14 -29.91 26.87
C ALA A 100 -22.40 -29.81 25.99
N HIS A 101 -22.83 -28.59 25.62
CA HIS A 101 -24.04 -28.41 24.83
C HIS A 101 -23.78 -28.67 23.32
N PRO A 102 -24.54 -29.57 22.66
CA PRO A 102 -24.28 -30.00 21.28
C PRO A 102 -24.33 -28.86 20.26
N ASN A 103 -25.34 -27.97 20.35
CA ASN A 103 -25.44 -26.81 19.47
C ASN A 103 -24.32 -25.77 19.72
N LEU A 104 -24.07 -25.38 20.98
CA LEU A 104 -23.05 -24.38 21.32
C LEU A 104 -21.62 -24.85 21.00
N ARG A 105 -21.36 -26.15 21.07
CA ARG A 105 -20.08 -26.74 20.66
C ARG A 105 -19.73 -26.42 19.21
N THR A 106 -20.73 -26.33 18.32
CA THR A 106 -20.53 -26.01 16.90
C THR A 106 -20.20 -24.54 16.61
N LEU A 107 -20.36 -23.65 17.59
CA LEU A 107 -20.01 -22.25 17.44
C LEU A 107 -18.50 -22.07 17.26
N SER A 108 -18.14 -21.00 16.55
CA SER A 108 -16.76 -20.58 16.39
C SER A 108 -16.11 -20.19 17.72
N GLN A 109 -14.80 -20.40 17.85
CA GLN A 109 -14.05 -20.06 19.07
C GLN A 109 -14.14 -18.57 19.40
N ASP A 110 -14.14 -17.69 18.39
CA ASP A 110 -14.28 -16.24 18.55
C ASP A 110 -15.63 -15.86 19.19
N VAL A 111 -16.70 -16.60 18.87
CA VAL A 111 -18.03 -16.38 19.45
C VAL A 111 -18.04 -16.84 20.91
N LYS A 112 -17.44 -18.00 21.19
CA LYS A 112 -17.37 -18.57 22.54
C LYS A 112 -16.58 -17.67 23.48
N THR A 113 -15.38 -17.25 23.06
CA THR A 113 -14.52 -16.33 23.82
C THR A 113 -15.21 -14.99 24.07
N PHE A 114 -15.92 -14.45 23.07
CA PHE A 114 -16.70 -13.22 23.24
C PHE A 114 -17.81 -13.36 24.28
N ILE A 115 -18.56 -14.47 24.26
CA ILE A 115 -19.62 -14.72 25.25
C ILE A 115 -19.01 -14.91 26.64
N GLN A 116 -17.90 -15.64 26.76
CA GLN A 116 -17.16 -15.85 28.01
C GLN A 116 -16.67 -14.55 28.63
N GLN A 117 -16.10 -13.65 27.83
CA GLN A 117 -15.58 -12.37 28.32
C GLN A 117 -16.68 -11.30 28.49
N GLY A 118 -17.81 -11.44 27.79
CA GLY A 118 -18.88 -10.44 27.71
C GLY A 118 -20.07 -10.70 28.64
N SER A 119 -20.01 -11.70 29.52
CA SER A 119 -21.13 -12.25 30.31
C SER A 119 -21.98 -11.20 31.06
N ILE A 120 -21.39 -10.07 31.45
CA ILE A 120 -22.04 -9.06 32.29
C ILE A 120 -22.98 -8.12 31.50
N ASN A 121 -22.77 -7.90 30.19
CA ASN A 121 -23.52 -6.90 29.41
C ASN A 121 -24.35 -7.48 28.25
N LEU A 122 -24.49 -8.80 28.17
CA LEU A 122 -25.21 -9.47 27.08
C LEU A 122 -26.70 -9.61 27.41
N ASN A 123 -27.52 -8.82 26.69
CA ASN A 123 -28.97 -8.97 26.70
C ASN A 123 -29.43 -10.16 25.85
N ARG A 124 -30.61 -10.69 26.16
CA ARG A 124 -31.28 -11.77 25.41
C ARG A 124 -31.36 -11.52 23.89
N SER A 125 -31.60 -10.28 23.48
CA SER A 125 -31.61 -9.88 22.06
C SER A 125 -30.23 -9.93 21.41
N ASN A 126 -29.19 -9.53 22.16
CA ASN A 126 -27.82 -9.51 21.68
C ASN A 126 -27.28 -10.93 21.53
N ILE A 127 -27.53 -11.80 22.51
CA ILE A 127 -27.12 -13.20 22.43
C ILE A 127 -27.81 -13.90 21.25
N LEU A 128 -29.11 -13.66 21.02
CA LEU A 128 -29.81 -14.18 19.83
C LEU A 128 -29.15 -13.72 18.54
N ARG A 129 -28.83 -12.42 18.42
CA ARG A 129 -28.17 -11.86 17.23
C ARG A 129 -26.79 -12.46 16.99
N ILE A 130 -26.02 -12.67 18.06
CA ILE A 130 -24.69 -13.31 18.04
C ILE A 130 -24.82 -14.75 17.56
N LEU A 131 -25.75 -15.53 18.13
CA LEU A 131 -25.94 -16.94 17.78
C LEU A 131 -26.46 -17.10 16.35
N LEU A 132 -27.39 -16.24 15.90
CA LEU A 132 -27.95 -16.28 14.54
C LEU A 132 -26.92 -15.94 13.47
N ASN A 133 -26.29 -14.76 13.60
CA ASN A 133 -25.43 -14.19 12.57
C ASN A 133 -24.25 -13.47 13.22
N PRO A 134 -23.27 -14.22 13.76
CA PRO A 134 -22.13 -13.64 14.48
C PRO A 134 -21.35 -12.66 13.58
N SER A 135 -21.19 -13.02 12.31
CA SER A 135 -20.58 -12.21 11.25
C SER A 135 -21.17 -10.80 11.14
N LYS A 136 -22.50 -10.70 11.18
CA LYS A 136 -23.22 -9.43 11.08
C LYS A 136 -23.12 -8.65 12.39
N TYR A 137 -23.24 -9.33 13.52
CA TYR A 137 -23.11 -8.71 14.84
C TYR A 137 -21.72 -8.06 15.01
N PHE A 138 -20.65 -8.81 14.75
CA PHE A 138 -19.27 -8.32 14.87
C PHE A 138 -18.85 -7.32 13.78
N SER A 139 -19.61 -7.19 12.69
CA SER A 139 -19.29 -6.17 11.67
C SER A 139 -19.47 -4.73 12.18
N PHE A 140 -20.26 -4.54 13.24
CA PHE A 140 -20.49 -3.24 13.85
C PHE A 140 -19.52 -3.02 15.01
N PRO A 141 -18.68 -1.97 14.97
CA PRO A 141 -17.66 -1.76 16.00
C PRO A 141 -18.30 -1.59 17.38
N TYR A 142 -19.39 -0.82 17.50
CA TYR A 142 -20.05 -0.54 18.78
C TYR A 142 -20.57 -1.77 19.53
N ASN A 143 -20.75 -2.91 18.85
CA ASN A 143 -21.18 -4.17 19.48
C ASN A 143 -20.07 -4.89 20.26
N VAL A 144 -18.81 -4.51 20.03
CA VAL A 144 -17.62 -5.14 20.64
C VAL A 144 -16.87 -4.07 21.44
N PRO A 145 -16.58 -4.30 22.74
CA PRO A 145 -15.83 -3.33 23.54
C PRO A 145 -14.40 -3.17 23.02
N LEU A 146 -13.81 -1.98 23.20
CA LEU A 146 -12.49 -1.64 22.66
C LEU A 146 -11.37 -2.61 23.12
N SER A 147 -11.48 -3.14 24.33
CA SER A 147 -10.55 -4.12 24.91
C SER A 147 -10.49 -5.45 24.16
N MET A 148 -11.60 -5.88 23.56
CA MET A 148 -11.69 -7.12 22.78
C MET A 148 -11.33 -6.94 21.31
N ARG A 149 -11.15 -5.70 20.86
CA ARG A 149 -10.75 -5.40 19.47
C ARG A 149 -9.24 -5.54 19.34
N LYS A 150 -8.78 -5.94 18.16
CA LYS A 150 -7.36 -5.86 17.84
C LYS A 150 -6.93 -4.38 17.79
N GLN A 151 -6.11 -3.97 18.74
CA GLN A 151 -5.54 -2.63 18.79
C GLN A 151 -4.22 -2.61 18.03
N VAL A 152 -4.06 -1.62 17.15
CA VAL A 152 -2.81 -1.37 16.43
C VAL A 152 -2.24 -0.06 16.96
N TYR A 153 -1.24 -0.19 17.83
CA TYR A 153 -0.63 0.97 18.49
C TYR A 153 0.35 1.71 17.56
N PHE A 154 1.13 0.94 16.80
CA PHE A 154 2.16 1.48 15.91
C PHE A 154 1.97 0.88 14.51
N PRO A 155 1.25 1.58 13.61
CA PRO A 155 1.15 1.16 12.21
C PRO A 155 2.54 1.24 11.55
N SER A 156 2.80 0.33 10.61
CA SER A 156 4.08 0.32 9.89
C SER A 156 4.13 1.47 8.88
N PRO A 157 5.33 1.97 8.52
CA PRO A 157 5.46 2.94 7.42
C PRO A 157 4.93 2.43 6.08
N GLU A 158 4.92 1.10 5.87
CA GLU A 158 4.30 0.45 4.71
C GLU A 158 2.78 0.62 4.64
N ASP A 159 2.14 1.00 5.76
CA ASP A 159 0.71 1.25 5.87
C ASP A 159 0.35 2.72 5.55
N ALA A 160 1.28 3.47 4.96
CA ALA A 160 1.07 4.87 4.61
C ALA A 160 -0.14 5.05 3.67
N VAL A 161 -0.99 6.00 4.04
CA VAL A 161 -2.15 6.42 3.25
C VAL A 161 -1.77 7.71 2.54
N VAL A 162 -1.86 7.71 1.21
CA VAL A 162 -1.50 8.87 0.38
C VAL A 162 -2.76 9.56 -0.09
N LEU A 163 -2.91 10.84 0.25
CA LEU A 163 -3.99 11.69 -0.20
C LEU A 163 -3.73 12.14 -1.66
N MET A 164 -4.67 11.84 -2.56
CA MET A 164 -4.54 12.07 -4.00
C MET A 164 -5.27 13.33 -4.45
N ARG A 165 -4.58 14.20 -5.19
CA ARG A 165 -5.18 15.40 -5.80
C ARG A 165 -6.19 14.98 -6.89
N THR A 166 -7.46 15.30 -6.70
CA THR A 166 -8.57 14.89 -7.59
C THR A 166 -9.52 16.06 -7.86
N PRO A 167 -9.20 16.94 -8.83
CA PRO A 167 -10.00 18.14 -9.11
C PRO A 167 -11.39 17.83 -9.71
N HIS A 168 -11.55 16.65 -10.31
CA HIS A 168 -12.82 16.20 -10.90
C HIS A 168 -13.83 15.67 -9.88
N LEU A 169 -13.39 15.41 -8.63
CA LEU A 169 -14.27 14.99 -7.56
C LEU A 169 -14.83 16.22 -6.84
N GLY A 170 -16.11 16.15 -6.45
CA GLY A 170 -16.72 17.22 -5.66
C GLY A 170 -16.01 17.42 -4.31
N PRO A 171 -16.17 18.59 -3.65
CA PRO A 171 -15.39 18.98 -2.46
C PRO A 171 -15.62 18.08 -1.24
N ARG A 172 -16.68 17.26 -1.22
CA ARG A 172 -16.91 16.27 -0.16
C ARG A 172 -16.23 14.93 -0.42
N TYR A 173 -15.63 14.74 -1.58
CA TYR A 173 -14.96 13.50 -1.94
C TYR A 173 -13.45 13.67 -1.90
N ALA A 174 -12.78 12.80 -1.14
CA ALA A 174 -11.33 12.68 -1.15
C ALA A 174 -10.92 11.28 -1.61
N ALA A 175 -9.91 11.20 -2.46
CA ALA A 175 -9.36 9.93 -2.91
C ALA A 175 -8.01 9.67 -2.24
N PHE A 176 -7.78 8.42 -1.87
CA PHE A 176 -6.56 7.96 -1.23
C PHE A 176 -6.01 6.75 -1.95
N ASP A 177 -4.70 6.75 -2.19
CA ASP A 177 -3.97 5.53 -2.51
C ASP A 177 -3.63 4.84 -1.16
N VAL A 178 -4.06 3.59 -1.01
CA VAL A 178 -3.98 2.85 0.25
C VAL A 178 -3.30 1.49 0.06
N PRO A 179 -2.74 0.90 1.14
CA PRO A 179 -2.19 -0.45 1.09
C PRO A 179 -3.22 -1.47 0.61
N LEU A 180 -2.78 -2.51 -0.11
CA LEU A 180 -3.68 -3.51 -0.71
C LEU A 180 -4.51 -4.27 0.36
N HIS A 181 -3.92 -4.47 1.54
CA HIS A 181 -4.53 -5.17 2.66
C HIS A 181 -5.52 -4.28 3.46
N PHE A 182 -5.51 -2.96 3.27
CA PHE A 182 -6.32 -2.00 4.04
C PHE A 182 -7.81 -2.16 3.75
N ASN A 183 -8.68 -2.27 4.75
CA ASN A 183 -10.13 -2.36 4.56
C ASN A 183 -10.81 -0.98 4.64
N LYS A 184 -12.08 -0.89 4.22
CA LYS A 184 -12.88 0.33 4.34
C LYS A 184 -13.05 0.76 5.80
N LEU A 185 -13.26 -0.21 6.70
CA LEU A 185 -13.40 0.08 8.14
C LEU A 185 -12.07 0.58 8.71
N ASP A 186 -10.95 0.03 8.26
CA ASP A 186 -9.62 0.43 8.69
C ASP A 186 -9.31 1.85 8.25
N LEU A 187 -9.63 2.22 7.00
CA LEU A 187 -9.46 3.59 6.54
C LEU A 187 -10.37 4.57 7.30
N LYS A 188 -11.60 4.19 7.61
CA LYS A 188 -12.50 5.01 8.42
C LYS A 188 -11.94 5.26 9.82
N ALA A 189 -11.47 4.20 10.49
CA ALA A 189 -10.86 4.30 11.81
C ALA A 189 -9.55 5.09 11.75
N TYR A 190 -8.68 4.81 10.78
CA TYR A 190 -7.40 5.50 10.60
C TYR A 190 -7.59 7.01 10.40
N LEU A 191 -8.49 7.42 9.52
CA LEU A 191 -8.78 8.84 9.30
C LEU A 191 -9.39 9.51 10.54
N LYS A 192 -10.20 8.79 11.33
CA LYS A 192 -10.79 9.32 12.56
C LYS A 192 -9.78 9.41 13.71
N ASP A 193 -9.04 8.34 13.96
CA ASP A 193 -8.19 8.22 15.14
C ASP A 193 -6.86 8.97 14.97
N VAL A 194 -6.30 9.00 13.74
CA VAL A 194 -5.03 9.68 13.45
C VAL A 194 -5.23 11.15 13.05
N TYR A 195 -6.23 11.43 12.20
CA TYR A 195 -6.41 12.76 11.61
C TYR A 195 -7.69 13.47 12.08
N ASN A 196 -8.52 12.86 12.93
CA ASN A 196 -9.81 13.38 13.37
C ASN A 196 -10.75 13.77 12.21
N VAL A 197 -10.72 13.01 11.11
CA VAL A 197 -11.56 13.22 9.93
C VAL A 197 -12.74 12.26 9.96
N ASP A 198 -13.95 12.82 10.01
CA ASP A 198 -15.18 12.06 9.94
C ASP A 198 -15.55 11.69 8.50
N VAL A 199 -15.71 10.38 8.26
CA VAL A 199 -16.06 9.82 6.96
C VAL A 199 -17.43 9.14 7.01
N LEU A 200 -18.32 9.58 6.13
CA LEU A 200 -19.68 9.05 6.00
C LEU A 200 -19.69 7.73 5.24
N HIS A 201 -19.05 7.68 4.08
CA HIS A 201 -19.05 6.51 3.20
C HIS A 201 -17.72 6.30 2.51
N ILE A 202 -17.35 5.04 2.24
CA ILE A 202 -16.08 4.69 1.57
C ILE A 202 -16.34 3.72 0.41
N ARG A 203 -15.85 4.10 -0.77
CA ARG A 203 -15.75 3.24 -1.94
C ARG A 203 -14.31 2.78 -2.09
N SER A 204 -14.11 1.53 -2.50
CA SER A 204 -12.77 0.93 -2.68
C SER A 204 -12.67 0.28 -4.04
N ALA A 205 -11.62 0.59 -4.79
CA ALA A 205 -11.30 0.00 -6.08
C ALA A 205 -9.87 -0.55 -6.05
N VAL A 206 -9.68 -1.73 -6.63
CA VAL A 206 -8.35 -2.35 -6.80
C VAL A 206 -8.03 -2.34 -8.28
N PHE A 207 -6.96 -1.62 -8.64
CA PHE A 207 -6.50 -1.49 -10.01
C PHE A 207 -5.37 -2.49 -10.27
N GLN A 208 -5.59 -3.36 -11.24
CA GLN A 208 -4.56 -4.27 -11.72
C GLN A 208 -3.51 -3.48 -12.51
N GLN A 209 -2.23 -3.69 -12.20
CA GLN A 209 -1.14 -3.09 -12.96
C GLN A 209 -0.87 -3.86 -14.25
N LYS A 210 -0.33 -3.18 -15.27
CA LYS A 210 0.10 -3.80 -16.53
C LYS A 210 1.21 -4.82 -16.29
N LEU A 211 1.33 -5.81 -17.18
CA LEU A 211 2.45 -6.76 -17.15
C LEU A 211 3.75 -6.00 -17.41
N ASP A 212 4.77 -6.27 -16.62
CA ASP A 212 6.08 -5.66 -16.70
C ASP A 212 7.17 -6.75 -16.87
N ARG A 213 8.40 -6.36 -17.18
CA ARG A 213 9.54 -7.28 -17.31
C ARG A 213 10.70 -6.80 -16.44
N LYS A 214 11.30 -7.73 -15.67
CA LYS A 214 12.39 -7.40 -14.72
C LYS A 214 13.60 -6.78 -15.41
N GLU A 215 13.91 -7.26 -16.62
CA GLU A 215 14.98 -6.76 -17.48
C GLU A 215 14.32 -6.33 -18.80
N GLY A 216 13.83 -5.09 -18.82
CA GLY A 216 13.14 -4.51 -19.97
C GLY A 216 14.03 -3.69 -20.91
N ARG A 217 15.36 -3.67 -20.69
CA ARG A 217 16.30 -2.81 -21.43
C ARG A 217 17.14 -3.52 -22.47
N ASP A 218 17.24 -4.85 -22.42
CA ASP A 218 18.07 -5.59 -23.36
C ASP A 218 17.24 -6.11 -24.52
N MET A 219 17.68 -5.85 -25.75
CA MET A 219 16.94 -6.20 -26.97
C MET A 219 16.83 -7.72 -27.14
N TYR A 220 17.80 -8.47 -26.61
CA TYR A 220 17.94 -9.92 -26.75
C TYR A 220 17.45 -10.71 -25.53
N SER A 221 17.46 -10.12 -24.34
CA SER A 221 16.95 -10.74 -23.11
C SER A 221 15.72 -9.98 -22.62
N ARG A 222 14.55 -10.37 -23.12
CA ARG A 222 13.28 -9.94 -22.54
C ARG A 222 13.12 -10.73 -21.25
N GLY A 223 13.58 -10.18 -20.12
CA GLY A 223 13.56 -10.85 -18.82
C GLY A 223 12.17 -11.36 -18.43
N GLN A 224 12.11 -12.18 -17.37
CA GLN A 224 10.88 -12.82 -16.93
C GLN A 224 9.74 -11.80 -16.78
N ALA A 225 8.63 -12.06 -17.48
CA ALA A 225 7.43 -11.27 -17.35
C ALA A 225 6.83 -11.47 -15.96
N PHE A 226 6.55 -10.38 -15.28
CA PHE A 226 5.89 -10.38 -13.97
C PHE A 226 4.84 -9.29 -13.93
N ARG A 227 3.85 -9.47 -13.07
CA ARG A 227 2.87 -8.41 -12.83
C ARG A 227 3.21 -7.71 -11.52
N PRO A 228 3.45 -6.39 -11.53
CA PRO A 228 3.54 -5.59 -10.31
C PRO A 228 2.27 -5.72 -9.45
N GLY A 229 2.40 -5.51 -8.15
CA GLY A 229 1.30 -5.62 -7.20
C GLY A 229 0.15 -4.65 -7.52
N SER A 230 -1.09 -5.11 -7.43
CA SER A 230 -2.25 -4.24 -7.69
C SER A 230 -2.28 -3.03 -6.74
N LYS A 231 -2.63 -1.87 -7.28
CA LYS A 231 -2.78 -0.62 -6.51
C LYS A 231 -4.21 -0.48 -6.02
N LYS A 232 -4.40 -0.15 -4.75
CA LYS A 232 -5.73 0.04 -4.18
C LYS A 232 -5.98 1.52 -3.95
N LYS A 233 -7.14 1.99 -4.41
CA LYS A 233 -7.61 3.35 -4.15
C LYS A 233 -8.92 3.32 -3.40
N MET A 234 -9.10 4.26 -2.49
CA MET A 234 -10.35 4.46 -1.77
C MET A 234 -10.83 5.89 -1.92
N THR A 235 -12.11 6.05 -2.25
CA THR A 235 -12.78 7.35 -2.29
C THR A 235 -13.69 7.47 -1.10
N CYS A 236 -13.43 8.47 -0.26
CA CYS A 236 -14.16 8.75 0.97
C CYS A 236 -15.12 9.92 0.73
N LEU A 237 -16.35 9.78 1.19
CA LEU A 237 -17.30 10.87 1.36
C LEU A 237 -17.08 11.46 2.76
N LEU A 238 -16.48 12.64 2.81
CA LEU A 238 -16.17 13.38 4.02
C LEU A 238 -17.43 14.04 4.60
N ALA A 239 -17.48 14.15 5.92
CA ALA A 239 -18.53 14.93 6.60
C ALA A 239 -18.36 16.44 6.35
N LYS A 240 -17.10 16.91 6.41
CA LYS A 240 -16.72 18.29 6.11
C LYS A 240 -16.12 18.38 4.70
N PRO A 241 -16.48 19.37 3.87
CA PRO A 241 -15.88 19.55 2.56
C PRO A 241 -14.40 19.94 2.71
N PHE A 242 -13.60 19.52 1.74
CA PHE A 242 -12.18 19.82 1.62
C PHE A 242 -11.88 20.17 0.16
N VAL A 243 -11.15 21.26 -0.04
CA VAL A 243 -10.68 21.70 -1.36
C VAL A 243 -9.17 21.83 -1.26
N TYR A 244 -8.47 21.33 -2.28
CA TYR A 244 -7.03 21.47 -2.35
C TYR A 244 -6.64 22.93 -2.56
N PRO A 245 -5.49 23.37 -2.00
CA PRO A 245 -4.93 24.64 -2.37
C PRO A 245 -4.59 24.65 -3.86
N GLU A 246 -4.64 25.83 -4.48
CA GLU A 246 -4.25 26.02 -5.87
C GLU A 246 -2.78 25.58 -6.10
N GLU A 247 -2.46 25.16 -7.32
CA GLU A 247 -1.08 24.78 -7.65
C GLU A 247 -0.23 26.04 -7.67
N PRO A 248 0.98 26.02 -7.07
CA PRO A 248 1.87 27.17 -7.15
C PRO A 248 2.30 27.37 -8.60
N GLU A 249 2.31 28.62 -9.06
CA GLU A 249 2.77 28.96 -10.42
C GLU A 249 4.27 28.69 -10.60
N ASN A 250 5.06 28.96 -9.56
CA ASN A 250 6.49 28.66 -9.56
C ASN A 250 6.76 27.24 -9.04
N LEU A 251 7.20 26.36 -9.94
CA LEU A 251 7.53 24.97 -9.68
C LEU A 251 9.05 24.68 -9.70
N ASP A 252 9.89 25.72 -9.68
CA ASP A 252 11.35 25.57 -9.76
C ASP A 252 11.93 24.83 -8.55
N ALA A 253 11.34 25.01 -7.36
CA ALA A 253 11.72 24.27 -6.15
C ALA A 253 11.50 22.75 -6.26
N TRP A 254 10.71 22.30 -7.24
CA TRP A 254 10.49 20.89 -7.55
C TRP A 254 11.17 20.46 -8.86
N GLU A 255 12.08 21.29 -9.40
CA GLU A 255 12.86 21.00 -10.61
C GLU A 255 11.98 20.57 -11.80
N HIS A 256 10.77 21.14 -11.90
CA HIS A 256 9.73 20.67 -12.81
C HIS A 256 10.22 20.61 -14.27
N ASN A 257 10.90 21.67 -14.72
CA ASN A 257 11.38 21.76 -16.11
C ASN A 257 12.45 20.71 -16.43
N GLU A 258 13.38 20.47 -15.50
CA GLU A 258 14.44 19.46 -15.66
C GLU A 258 13.88 18.04 -15.62
N TYR A 259 12.95 17.78 -14.70
CA TYR A 259 12.23 16.51 -14.62
C TYR A 259 11.50 16.19 -15.94
N TRP A 260 10.75 17.14 -16.49
CA TRP A 260 10.05 16.91 -17.75
C TRP A 260 10.97 16.89 -18.96
N ALA A 261 12.07 17.66 -18.97
CA ALA A 261 13.07 17.61 -20.04
C ALA A 261 13.77 16.25 -20.08
N SER A 262 14.19 15.73 -18.93
CA SER A 262 14.78 14.39 -18.81
C SER A 262 13.80 13.30 -19.19
N MET A 263 12.54 13.39 -18.76
CA MET A 263 11.49 12.43 -19.12
C MET A 263 11.23 12.44 -20.64
N LYS A 264 11.14 13.63 -21.27
CA LYS A 264 11.01 13.75 -22.73
C LYS A 264 12.21 13.16 -23.46
N ALA A 265 13.43 13.40 -22.98
CA ALA A 265 14.64 12.83 -23.55
C ALA A 265 14.65 11.29 -23.47
N ILE A 266 14.20 10.72 -22.35
CA ILE A 266 14.06 9.25 -22.19
C ILE A 266 13.01 8.70 -23.15
N VAL A 267 11.85 9.33 -23.26
CA VAL A 267 10.77 8.90 -24.16
C VAL A 267 11.23 8.98 -25.62
N GLU A 268 11.90 10.07 -26.01
CA GLU A 268 12.43 10.24 -27.36
C GLU A 268 13.51 9.20 -27.66
N LYS A 269 14.43 8.95 -26.73
CA LYS A 269 15.44 7.89 -26.88
C LYS A 269 14.79 6.52 -27.05
N ASN A 270 13.83 6.16 -26.21
CA ASN A 270 13.08 4.91 -26.32
C ASN A 270 12.33 4.79 -27.65
N ARG A 271 11.85 5.93 -28.20
CA ARG A 271 11.19 5.98 -29.50
C ARG A 271 12.19 5.81 -30.64
N GLU A 272 13.35 6.46 -30.59
CA GLU A 272 14.44 6.31 -31.56
C GLU A 272 14.97 4.87 -31.57
N GLU A 273 15.07 4.21 -30.40
CA GLU A 273 15.47 2.80 -30.24
C GLU A 273 14.37 1.80 -30.59
N SER A 274 13.11 2.23 -30.74
CA SER A 274 12.02 1.35 -31.17
C SER A 274 12.13 1.00 -32.66
N GLU A 275 11.49 -0.09 -33.09
CA GLU A 275 11.42 -0.50 -34.50
C GLU A 275 10.98 0.67 -35.42
N TRP A 276 10.00 1.45 -34.97
CA TRP A 276 9.53 2.64 -35.68
C TRP A 276 10.62 3.73 -35.80
N GLY A 277 11.45 3.92 -34.77
CA GLY A 277 12.55 4.87 -34.77
C GLY A 277 13.68 4.46 -35.70
N MET A 278 14.06 3.19 -35.67
CA MET A 278 15.14 2.62 -36.51
C MET A 278 14.85 2.75 -38.02
N HIS A 279 13.58 2.63 -38.42
CA HIS A 279 13.18 2.78 -39.83
C HIS A 279 13.04 4.24 -40.28
N ASN A 280 12.98 5.19 -39.36
CA ASN A 280 12.80 6.59 -39.69
C ASN A 280 14.13 7.34 -39.77
N PRO A 281 14.27 8.30 -40.70
CA PRO A 281 15.50 9.06 -40.82
C PRO A 281 15.67 10.04 -39.65
N ASN A 282 16.91 10.19 -39.16
CA ASN A 282 17.25 11.13 -38.10
C ASN A 282 17.11 12.59 -38.59
N GLN A 283 15.96 13.22 -38.30
CA GLN A 283 15.66 14.58 -38.74
C GLN A 283 16.58 15.63 -38.09
N LYS A 284 16.99 15.42 -36.83
CA LYS A 284 17.88 16.36 -36.13
C LYS A 284 19.23 16.44 -36.84
N HIS A 285 19.79 15.28 -37.18
CA HIS A 285 21.04 15.19 -37.94
C HIS A 285 20.90 15.82 -39.33
N ARG A 286 19.80 15.53 -40.06
CA ARG A 286 19.53 16.14 -41.37
C ARG A 286 19.42 17.66 -41.32
N LYS A 287 18.75 18.22 -40.30
CA LYS A 287 18.65 19.67 -40.09
C LYS A 287 20.02 20.28 -39.77
N ALA A 288 20.82 19.63 -38.93
CA ALA A 288 22.17 20.09 -38.61
C ALA A 288 23.05 20.14 -39.87
N ILE A 289 23.02 19.08 -40.70
CA ILE A 289 23.73 19.05 -41.99
C ILE A 289 23.21 20.16 -42.91
N ALA A 290 21.89 20.36 -43.01
CA ALA A 290 21.31 21.40 -43.87
C ALA A 290 21.75 22.81 -43.45
N VAL A 291 21.79 23.09 -42.14
CA VAL A 291 22.28 24.37 -41.60
C VAL A 291 23.77 24.56 -41.90
N GLN A 292 24.59 23.52 -41.68
CA GLN A 292 26.02 23.54 -42.02
C GLN A 292 26.23 23.80 -43.52
N ALA A 293 25.49 23.11 -44.39
CA ALA A 293 25.54 23.31 -45.83
C ALA A 293 25.16 24.74 -46.23
N GLN A 294 24.12 25.31 -45.62
CA GLN A 294 23.74 26.70 -45.88
C GLN A 294 24.82 27.71 -45.44
N GLN A 295 25.52 27.45 -44.34
CA GLN A 295 26.63 28.29 -43.89
C GLN A 295 27.82 28.25 -44.85
N LEU A 296 28.14 27.06 -45.38
CA LEU A 296 29.16 26.88 -46.41
C LEU A 296 28.78 27.62 -47.70
N LEU A 297 27.54 27.47 -48.18
CA LEU A 297 27.06 28.12 -49.39
C LEU A 297 27.02 29.65 -49.28
N LYS A 298 26.67 30.18 -48.10
CA LYS A 298 26.71 31.62 -47.81
C LYS A 298 28.12 32.16 -47.57
N GLY A 299 29.15 31.31 -47.63
CA GLY A 299 30.55 31.69 -47.42
C GLY A 299 30.90 32.07 -45.98
N LYS A 300 30.01 31.83 -45.01
CA LYS A 300 30.28 32.11 -43.58
C LYS A 300 31.33 31.17 -43.01
N THR A 301 31.38 29.95 -43.53
CA THR A 301 32.31 28.90 -43.12
C THR A 301 33.03 28.38 -44.37
N ARG A 302 34.34 28.12 -44.28
CA ARG A 302 35.09 27.47 -45.35
C ARG A 302 35.11 25.96 -45.11
N TRP A 303 34.90 25.17 -46.16
CA TRP A 303 35.02 23.72 -46.05
C TRP A 303 36.51 23.36 -45.93
N ALA A 304 36.83 22.54 -44.93
CA ALA A 304 38.16 21.99 -44.70
C ALA A 304 38.02 20.55 -44.18
N PRO A 305 38.97 19.66 -44.50
CA PRO A 305 38.95 18.31 -43.96
C PRO A 305 39.11 18.35 -42.43
N THR A 306 38.39 17.48 -41.74
CA THR A 306 38.27 17.49 -40.27
C THR A 306 39.63 17.49 -39.57
N TRP A 307 40.63 16.78 -40.12
CA TRP A 307 41.99 16.71 -39.58
C TRP A 307 42.80 18.02 -39.67
N GLN A 308 42.50 18.93 -40.60
CA GLN A 308 43.13 20.26 -40.65
C GLN A 308 42.55 21.21 -39.61
N ASN A 309 41.24 21.14 -39.38
CA ASN A 309 40.56 21.98 -38.37
C ASN A 309 40.93 21.62 -36.92
N PHE A 310 41.36 20.38 -36.64
CA PHE A 310 41.84 20.00 -35.31
C PHE A 310 43.19 20.61 -34.95
N ALA A 311 44.03 20.96 -35.93
CA ALA A 311 45.37 21.48 -35.67
C ALA A 311 45.36 22.89 -35.06
N ASP A 312 44.34 23.69 -35.38
CA ASP A 312 44.19 25.05 -34.86
C ASP A 312 43.48 25.10 -33.49
N ASP A 313 42.74 24.05 -33.12
CA ASP A 313 41.94 23.98 -31.90
C ASP A 313 42.64 23.17 -30.79
N TRP A 314 43.84 23.62 -30.41
CA TRP A 314 44.68 22.98 -29.37
C TRP A 314 43.97 22.80 -28.01
N ARG A 315 42.88 23.56 -27.77
CA ARG A 315 42.00 23.44 -26.59
C ARG A 315 41.12 22.20 -26.63
N ALA A 316 40.66 21.79 -27.82
CA ALA A 316 39.90 20.56 -28.02
C ALA A 316 40.75 19.31 -27.71
N MET A 317 42.06 19.34 -28.01
CA MET A 317 42.99 18.25 -27.67
C MET A 317 43.24 18.07 -26.16
N ARG A 318 42.98 19.08 -25.33
CA ARG A 318 43.09 18.99 -23.85
C ARG A 318 41.76 18.69 -23.14
N GLY A 319 40.66 18.50 -23.87
CA GLY A 319 39.35 18.23 -23.29
C GLY A 319 38.71 19.43 -22.57
N LEU A 320 39.14 20.65 -22.89
CA LEU A 320 38.62 21.89 -22.29
C LEU A 320 37.63 22.55 -23.24
N THR A 321 36.41 22.01 -23.36
CA THR A 321 35.32 22.67 -24.10
C THR A 321 34.14 22.96 -23.17
N GLY A 322 34.28 24.03 -22.39
CA GLY A 322 33.18 24.76 -21.75
C GLY A 322 32.94 26.07 -22.50
N ALA A 323 31.67 26.39 -22.70
CA ALA A 323 31.07 27.58 -23.33
C ALA A 323 31.97 28.83 -23.42
N ASP A 324 32.30 29.25 -24.65
CA ASP A 324 32.49 30.63 -25.12
C ASP A 324 33.55 30.70 -26.23
N SER A 325 33.12 30.59 -27.49
CA SER A 325 33.97 30.95 -28.63
C SER A 325 33.14 31.47 -29.82
N THR A 326 32.40 32.55 -29.58
CA THR A 326 32.03 33.48 -30.66
C THR A 326 33.10 34.56 -30.73
N GLN A 327 34.25 34.29 -31.34
CA GLN A 327 35.17 35.29 -31.87
C GLN A 327 36.23 34.60 -32.74
N GLN A 328 36.14 34.79 -34.06
CA GLN A 328 37.20 34.45 -35.02
C GLN A 328 38.36 35.45 -34.88
N PRO A 329 39.64 35.03 -34.86
CA PRO A 329 40.73 35.96 -35.05
C PRO A 329 40.90 36.30 -36.53
N ALA A 330 41.07 37.59 -36.79
CA ALA A 330 41.35 38.17 -38.09
C ALA A 330 42.79 37.85 -38.56
N GLY A 331 42.90 37.63 -39.88
CA GLY A 331 44.08 37.69 -40.75
C GLY A 331 45.49 37.66 -40.15
N GLY A 332 46.22 36.58 -40.45
CA GLY A 332 47.68 36.54 -40.39
C GLY A 332 48.24 35.78 -41.59
N SER A 333 48.82 36.52 -42.53
CA SER A 333 49.56 36.02 -43.70
C SER A 333 50.78 35.19 -43.30
N ARG A 334 50.95 34.01 -43.90
CA ARG A 334 52.19 33.22 -43.80
C ARG A 334 53.23 33.71 -44.83
N PRO A 335 54.52 33.82 -44.48
CA PRO A 335 55.58 33.89 -45.46
C PRO A 335 55.93 32.48 -45.96
N SER A 336 56.28 32.42 -47.24
CA SER A 336 56.71 31.25 -48.00
C SER A 336 58.12 30.78 -47.60
N VAL A 337 58.28 29.47 -47.41
CA VAL A 337 59.49 28.68 -47.73
C VAL A 337 59.04 27.36 -48.34
#